data_AF-A0A7C5FPS4-F1
#
_entry.id   AF-A0A7C5FPS4-F1
#
_cell.length_a   1.000
_cell.length_b   1.000
_cell.length_c   1.000
_cell.angle_alpha   90.00
_cell.angle_beta   90.00
_cell.angle_gamma   90.00
#
_symmetry.space_group_name_H-M   'P 1'
#
loop_
_entity.id
_entity.type
_entity.pdbx_description
1 polymer ?
#
loop_
_entity_poly.entity_id
_entity_poly.type
_entity_poly.pdbx_seq_one_letter_code
_entity_poly.pdbx_strand_id
1 'polypeptide(L)'
;MGRASISYSNKDYESLRQELLARVPQLTDRWTDFNETDLGVVLLELFCGVGDMLAYYLDAQAAEAFLPTARQRQNVINLCKLIGYRLDSPVAATTILRFSLPSVMTEDIIIPARTICTAKLDDGNVEFETIEDATIPRGQLMADVGARQGVRRSEEFISTGERSQRFALSSIVIAQGSVRVRVGDSTWEEARFFIDSAPDSKHFQVEADGLDVTRIIFGDGIHGAIPPAGEIVTVEYLETLGSEGNIGRELVTEIVSPIYHSGTRLDLSVTNPIASTGGSDRETLDHAKLQAPAELRSLWKAVTKDDYKALAEGFPGVAKAQVLDANDCSNIRYYQVNMAVAPDGGGLPSPTLKSELAEFIESRKVITIEVNLFDPSYRP
;
A
#
# COMPACT_ATOMS: atom_id res chain seq x y z
N MET A 1 -14.08 50.34 30.18
CA MET A 1 -14.50 48.92 30.13
C MET A 1 -14.69 48.54 28.67
N GLY A 2 -13.80 47.69 28.14
CA GLY A 2 -13.89 47.21 26.76
C GLY A 2 -15.12 46.33 26.58
N ARG A 3 -15.85 46.54 25.48
CA ARG A 3 -17.02 45.73 25.11
C ARG A 3 -16.52 44.31 24.84
N ALA A 4 -17.08 43.31 25.52
CA ALA A 4 -16.76 41.91 25.24
C ALA A 4 -17.10 41.62 23.77
N SER A 5 -16.08 41.46 22.93
CA SER A 5 -16.22 41.07 21.53
C SER A 5 -15.52 39.74 21.36
N ILE A 6 -16.30 38.69 21.09
CA ILE A 6 -15.80 37.34 20.88
C ILE A 6 -14.90 37.37 19.63
N SER A 7 -13.59 37.34 19.82
CA SER A 7 -12.64 37.16 18.73
C SER A 7 -12.44 35.67 18.53
N TYR A 8 -12.79 35.14 17.35
CA TYR A 8 -12.68 33.72 17.04
C TYR A 8 -11.25 33.16 17.06
N SER A 9 -10.23 34.03 17.15
CA SER A 9 -8.82 33.68 17.22
C SER A 9 -8.26 33.53 18.64
N ASN A 10 -8.95 34.04 19.67
CA ASN A 10 -8.42 34.16 21.03
C ASN A 10 -9.09 33.15 21.94
N LYS A 11 -8.72 31.87 21.80
CA LYS A 11 -9.33 30.76 22.54
C LYS A 11 -8.46 30.21 23.68
N ASP A 12 -7.34 30.87 23.98
CA ASP A 12 -6.45 30.47 25.06
C ASP A 12 -7.02 30.83 26.44
N TYR A 13 -6.52 30.16 27.47
CA TYR A 13 -6.96 30.34 28.86
C TYR A 13 -7.03 31.81 29.29
N GLU A 14 -5.98 32.60 29.04
CA GLU A 14 -5.90 33.99 29.48
C GLU A 14 -6.94 34.86 28.76
N SER A 15 -7.08 34.68 27.45
CA SER A 15 -8.12 35.37 26.67
C SER A 15 -9.52 35.05 27.16
N LEU A 16 -9.82 33.77 27.43
CA LEU A 16 -11.12 33.34 27.96
C LEU A 16 -11.38 33.93 29.34
N ARG A 17 -10.38 33.91 30.23
CA ARG A 17 -10.46 34.47 31.58
C ARG A 17 -10.74 35.98 31.53
N GLN A 18 -9.99 36.72 30.73
CA GLN A 18 -10.17 38.15 30.57
C GLN A 18 -11.56 38.49 30.01
N GLU A 19 -12.04 37.74 29.01
CA GLU A 19 -13.35 37.98 28.42
C GLU A 19 -14.49 37.67 29.40
N LEU A 20 -14.42 36.54 30.11
CA LEU A 20 -15.46 36.15 31.08
C LEU A 20 -15.50 37.15 32.24
N LEU A 21 -14.37 37.55 32.80
CA LEU A 21 -14.30 38.58 33.85
C LEU A 21 -14.86 39.93 33.36
N ALA A 22 -14.57 40.33 32.12
CA ALA A 22 -15.14 41.55 31.54
C ALA A 22 -16.66 41.46 31.31
N ARG A 23 -17.22 40.24 31.25
CA ARG A 23 -18.63 39.98 30.98
C ARG A 23 -19.47 39.85 32.26
N VAL A 24 -18.88 39.45 33.38
CA VAL A 24 -19.58 39.31 34.68
C VAL A 24 -20.36 40.59 35.08
N PRO A 25 -19.78 41.81 35.05
CA PRO A 25 -20.50 43.03 35.43
C PRO A 25 -21.68 43.39 34.50
N GLN A 26 -21.73 42.78 33.30
CA GLN A 26 -22.82 42.99 32.34
C GLN A 26 -23.99 42.02 32.59
N LEU A 27 -23.75 40.93 33.32
CA LEU A 27 -24.74 39.89 33.62
C LEU A 27 -25.36 40.07 35.01
N THR A 28 -24.58 40.55 35.98
CA THR A 28 -25.03 40.73 37.36
C THR A 28 -24.25 41.85 38.04
N ASP A 29 -24.95 42.62 38.87
CA ASP A 29 -24.38 43.63 39.77
C ASP A 29 -24.02 43.06 41.16
N ARG A 30 -24.40 41.81 41.43
CA ARG A 30 -24.21 41.16 42.75
C ARG A 30 -22.81 40.61 42.98
N TRP A 31 -22.08 40.26 41.92
CA TRP A 31 -20.73 39.72 42.03
C TRP A 31 -19.72 40.86 41.88
N THR A 32 -19.14 41.27 42.99
CA THR A 32 -18.29 42.48 43.07
C THR A 32 -16.82 42.19 43.40
N ASP A 33 -16.49 40.98 43.87
CA ASP A 33 -15.13 40.58 44.20
C ASP A 33 -14.50 39.80 43.03
N PHE A 34 -13.36 40.30 42.53
CA PHE A 34 -12.61 39.73 41.41
C PHE A 34 -11.17 39.34 41.83
N ASN A 35 -10.92 39.18 43.13
CA ASN A 35 -9.63 38.72 43.62
C ASN A 35 -9.40 37.22 43.30
N GLU A 36 -8.14 36.81 43.21
CA GLU A 36 -7.76 35.41 42.92
C GLU A 36 -8.24 34.41 43.97
N THR A 37 -8.47 34.87 45.21
CA THR A 37 -8.97 34.03 46.31
C THR A 37 -10.50 33.86 46.30
N ASP A 38 -11.22 34.62 45.47
CA ASP A 38 -12.68 34.51 45.39
C ASP A 38 -13.08 33.15 44.80
N LEU A 39 -14.01 32.46 45.47
CA LEU A 39 -14.47 31.14 45.02
C LEU A 39 -15.11 31.18 43.63
N GLY A 40 -15.80 32.28 43.30
CA GLY A 40 -16.39 32.48 41.98
C GLY A 40 -15.31 32.61 40.90
N VAL A 41 -14.22 33.33 41.19
CA VAL A 41 -13.08 33.48 40.28
C VAL A 41 -12.37 32.14 40.07
N VAL A 42 -12.14 31.35 41.14
CA VAL A 42 -11.54 30.01 41.03
C VAL A 42 -12.41 29.07 40.18
N LEU A 43 -13.74 29.10 40.34
CA LEU A 43 -14.64 28.30 39.51
C LEU A 43 -14.60 28.76 38.05
N LEU A 44 -14.59 30.07 37.81
CA LEU A 44 -14.47 30.66 36.47
C LEU A 44 -13.17 30.23 35.80
N GLU A 45 -12.06 30.28 36.51
CA GLU A 45 -10.74 29.82 36.04
C GLU A 45 -10.75 28.32 35.69
N LEU A 46 -11.42 27.49 36.49
CA LEU A 46 -11.61 26.07 36.15
C LEU A 46 -12.40 25.90 34.85
N PHE A 47 -13.46 26.68 34.64
CA PHE A 47 -14.20 26.68 33.37
C PHE A 47 -13.36 27.21 32.20
N CYS A 48 -12.48 28.19 32.40
CA CYS A 48 -11.52 28.64 31.39
C CYS A 48 -10.57 27.51 31.00
N GLY A 49 -10.04 26.76 31.97
CA GLY A 49 -9.18 25.61 31.69
C GLY A 49 -9.90 24.53 30.88
N VAL A 50 -11.16 24.23 31.20
CA VAL A 50 -12.00 23.32 30.40
C VAL A 50 -12.23 23.89 28.99
N GLY A 51 -12.51 25.19 28.88
CA GLY A 51 -12.71 25.87 27.61
C GLY A 51 -11.50 25.82 26.69
N ASP A 52 -10.31 26.06 27.22
CA ASP A 52 -9.04 25.98 26.49
C ASP A 52 -8.77 24.55 25.97
N MET A 53 -8.98 23.53 26.82
CA MET A 53 -8.86 22.13 26.39
C MET A 53 -9.85 21.77 25.29
N LEU A 54 -11.11 22.21 25.40
CA LEU A 54 -12.13 21.97 24.37
C LEU A 54 -11.80 22.71 23.06
N ALA A 55 -11.30 23.95 23.15
CA ALA A 55 -10.86 24.71 22.00
C ALA A 55 -9.71 24.01 21.26
N TYR A 56 -8.71 23.52 22.01
CA TYR A 56 -7.64 22.71 21.47
C TYR A 56 -8.16 21.46 20.76
N TYR A 57 -9.08 20.70 21.37
CA TYR A 57 -9.65 19.50 20.74
C TYR A 57 -10.44 19.82 19.47
N LEU A 58 -11.19 20.92 19.44
CA LEU A 58 -11.91 21.36 18.25
C LEU A 58 -10.95 21.73 17.11
N ASP A 59 -9.90 22.47 17.41
CA ASP A 59 -8.91 22.87 16.40
C ASP A 59 -8.11 21.65 15.90
N ALA A 60 -7.77 20.71 16.79
CA ALA A 60 -7.15 19.44 16.42
C ALA A 60 -8.07 18.57 15.54
N GLN A 61 -9.35 18.45 15.89
CA GLN A 61 -10.33 17.70 15.11
C GLN A 61 -10.59 18.35 13.75
N ALA A 62 -10.65 19.69 13.69
CA ALA A 62 -10.78 20.43 12.45
C ALA A 62 -9.56 20.23 11.52
N ALA A 63 -8.35 20.16 12.08
CA ALA A 63 -7.15 19.84 11.32
C ALA A 63 -7.19 18.41 10.75
N GLU A 64 -7.79 17.45 11.44
CA GLU A 64 -7.96 16.07 10.97
C GLU A 64 -9.04 15.91 9.89
N ALA A 65 -9.91 16.90 9.68
CA ALA A 65 -11.00 16.82 8.71
C ALA A 65 -10.58 17.02 7.24
N PHE A 66 -9.38 17.58 7.00
CA PHE A 66 -8.89 17.86 5.65
C PHE A 66 -7.58 17.11 5.37
N LEU A 67 -7.48 16.50 4.19
CA LEU A 67 -6.34 15.67 3.81
C LEU A 67 -4.98 16.37 3.98
N PRO A 68 -4.79 17.65 3.57
CA PRO A 68 -3.50 18.31 3.72
C PRO A 68 -3.07 18.49 5.18
N THR A 69 -4.03 18.77 6.08
CA THR A 69 -3.77 19.11 7.49
C THR A 69 -3.82 17.92 8.44
N ALA A 70 -4.46 16.81 8.04
CA ALA A 70 -4.59 15.61 8.86
C ALA A 70 -3.23 15.01 9.22
N ARG A 71 -3.07 14.57 10.47
CA ARG A 71 -1.82 13.99 10.99
C ARG A 71 -1.98 12.55 11.40
N GLN A 72 -3.18 12.13 11.82
CA GLN A 72 -3.43 10.74 12.18
C GLN A 72 -3.59 9.87 10.93
N ARG A 73 -2.81 8.78 10.84
CA ARG A 73 -2.84 7.85 9.70
C ARG A 73 -4.24 7.30 9.44
N GLN A 74 -4.98 6.95 10.48
CA GLN A 74 -6.35 6.44 10.33
C GLN A 74 -7.28 7.46 9.67
N ASN A 75 -7.16 8.75 10.00
CA ASN A 75 -8.01 9.79 9.41
C ASN A 75 -7.62 10.04 7.95
N VAL A 76 -6.32 10.05 7.63
CA VAL A 76 -5.84 10.10 6.24
C VAL A 76 -6.38 8.93 5.42
N ILE A 77 -6.30 7.70 5.94
CA ILE A 77 -6.88 6.51 5.29
C ILE A 77 -8.39 6.70 5.05
N ASN A 78 -9.13 7.16 6.07
CA ASN A 78 -10.58 7.36 5.95
C ASN A 78 -10.93 8.43 4.91
N LEU A 79 -10.19 9.54 4.86
CA LEU A 79 -10.37 10.60 3.86
C LEU A 79 -10.04 10.12 2.45
N CYS A 80 -8.94 9.37 2.29
CA CYS A 80 -8.57 8.76 1.02
C CYS A 80 -9.61 7.75 0.52
N LYS A 81 -10.20 6.96 1.42
CA LYS A 81 -11.28 6.01 1.09
C LYS A 81 -12.49 6.70 0.46
N LEU A 82 -12.83 7.93 0.87
CA LEU A 82 -13.96 8.70 0.30
C LEU A 82 -13.77 9.00 -1.20
N ILE A 83 -12.52 9.12 -1.65
CA ILE A 83 -12.17 9.38 -3.06
C ILE A 83 -11.67 8.11 -3.78
N GLY A 84 -11.82 6.96 -3.13
CA GLY A 84 -11.42 5.66 -3.65
C GLY A 84 -9.90 5.40 -3.65
N TYR A 85 -9.09 6.31 -3.12
CA TYR A 85 -7.66 6.11 -2.93
C TYR A 85 -7.41 5.17 -1.76
N ARG A 86 -6.55 4.18 -1.93
CA ARG A 86 -6.10 3.29 -0.86
C ARG A 86 -4.60 3.47 -0.72
N LEU A 87 -4.14 3.61 0.50
CA LEU A 87 -2.71 3.69 0.73
C LEU A 87 -2.06 2.34 0.43
N ASP A 88 -0.86 2.36 -0.11
CA ASP A 88 -0.11 1.14 -0.37
C ASP A 88 0.35 0.49 0.93
N SER A 89 0.16 -0.84 1.00
CA SER A 89 0.78 -1.69 2.01
C SER A 89 2.26 -1.90 1.65
N PRO A 90 3.08 -2.50 2.52
CA PRO A 90 4.46 -2.81 2.18
C PRO A 90 4.55 -3.56 0.85
N VAL A 91 5.48 -3.17 -0.03
CA VAL A 91 5.64 -3.76 -1.36
C VAL A 91 6.84 -4.69 -1.33
N ALA A 92 6.65 -5.90 -1.84
CA ALA A 92 7.72 -6.85 -1.97
C ALA A 92 8.65 -6.49 -3.12
N ALA A 93 9.96 -6.48 -2.85
CA ALA A 93 10.96 -6.33 -3.89
C ALA A 93 10.88 -7.49 -4.89
N THR A 94 11.23 -7.20 -6.14
CA THR A 94 11.18 -8.17 -7.24
C THR A 94 12.52 -8.25 -7.96
N THR A 95 12.85 -9.45 -8.42
CA THR A 95 14.07 -9.70 -9.18
C THR A 95 13.87 -10.85 -10.17
N ILE A 96 14.92 -11.21 -10.90
CA ILE A 96 14.99 -12.45 -11.67
C ILE A 96 15.87 -13.42 -10.91
N LEU A 97 15.46 -14.68 -10.83
CA LEU A 97 16.31 -15.79 -10.43
C LEU A 97 16.73 -16.59 -11.66
N ARG A 98 18.04 -16.78 -11.80
CA ARG A 98 18.67 -17.63 -12.80
C ARG A 98 19.03 -18.95 -12.17
N PHE A 99 18.33 -20.01 -12.56
CA PHE A 99 18.68 -21.38 -12.18
C PHE A 99 19.65 -21.94 -13.21
N SER A 100 20.70 -22.63 -12.75
CA SER A 100 21.73 -23.21 -13.62
C SER A 100 22.00 -24.67 -13.27
N LEU A 101 22.06 -25.52 -14.30
CA LEU A 101 22.47 -26.92 -14.21
C LEU A 101 23.99 -27.06 -14.40
N PRO A 102 24.63 -28.04 -13.74
CA PRO A 102 26.05 -28.35 -13.95
C PRO A 102 26.34 -28.97 -15.32
N SER A 103 25.34 -29.61 -15.94
CA SER A 103 25.44 -30.23 -17.26
C SER A 103 24.09 -30.24 -17.99
N VAL A 104 24.13 -30.29 -19.32
CA VAL A 104 22.92 -30.29 -20.15
C VAL A 104 22.11 -31.57 -19.92
N MET A 105 20.80 -31.42 -19.83
CA MET A 105 19.86 -32.54 -19.73
C MET A 105 19.18 -32.81 -21.07
N THR A 106 18.70 -34.04 -21.27
CA THR A 106 17.99 -34.48 -22.48
C THR A 106 16.50 -34.19 -22.44
N GLU A 107 15.98 -33.83 -21.27
CA GLU A 107 14.58 -33.51 -21.01
C GLU A 107 14.46 -32.09 -20.45
N ASP A 108 13.25 -31.54 -20.53
CA ASP A 108 12.93 -30.23 -19.97
C ASP A 108 12.84 -30.35 -18.44
N ILE A 109 13.51 -29.45 -17.73
CA ILE A 109 13.47 -29.38 -16.28
C ILE A 109 12.53 -28.28 -15.85
N ILE A 110 11.53 -28.63 -15.04
CA ILE A 110 10.58 -27.69 -14.48
C ILE A 110 11.03 -27.30 -13.07
N ILE A 111 11.16 -26.00 -12.84
CA ILE A 111 11.31 -25.38 -11.54
C ILE A 111 9.93 -24.84 -11.16
N PRO A 112 9.24 -25.44 -10.19
CA PRO A 112 7.89 -25.01 -9.84
C PRO A 112 7.84 -23.56 -9.36
N ALA A 113 6.70 -22.91 -9.57
CA ALA A 113 6.31 -21.71 -8.85
C ALA A 113 6.39 -21.96 -7.33
N ARG A 114 6.62 -20.90 -6.56
CA ARG A 114 6.82 -20.98 -5.09
C ARG A 114 8.08 -21.75 -4.67
N THR A 115 9.06 -21.92 -5.57
CA THR A 115 10.40 -22.39 -5.19
C THR A 115 11.08 -21.31 -4.37
N ILE A 116 11.55 -21.66 -3.17
CA ILE A 116 12.16 -20.71 -2.24
C ILE A 116 13.68 -20.68 -2.47
N CYS A 117 14.22 -19.49 -2.64
CA CYS A 117 15.65 -19.21 -2.69
C CYS A 117 16.01 -18.12 -1.68
N THR A 118 17.24 -18.12 -1.19
CA THR A 118 17.67 -17.17 -0.16
C THR A 118 19.01 -16.51 -0.48
N ALA A 119 19.11 -15.24 -0.10
CA ALA A 119 20.35 -14.51 0.03
C ALA A 119 20.74 -14.46 1.52
N LYS A 120 21.94 -14.96 1.84
CA LYS A 120 22.50 -14.86 3.19
C LYS A 120 23.29 -13.56 3.28
N LEU A 121 22.75 -12.58 4.00
CA LEU A 121 23.42 -11.31 4.30
C LEU A 121 23.92 -11.35 5.76
N ASP A 122 24.84 -10.44 6.08
CA ASP A 122 25.37 -10.32 7.45
C ASP A 122 24.27 -9.99 8.48
N ASP A 123 23.25 -9.23 8.04
CA ASP A 123 22.13 -8.78 8.87
C ASP A 123 20.92 -9.74 8.86
N GLY A 124 21.02 -10.87 8.15
CA GLY A 124 19.96 -11.88 8.09
C GLY A 124 19.74 -12.46 6.70
N ASN A 125 18.77 -13.37 6.61
CA ASN A 125 18.42 -14.02 5.35
C ASN A 125 17.27 -13.26 4.66
N VAL A 126 17.42 -13.02 3.36
CA VAL A 126 16.35 -12.48 2.51
C VAL A 126 15.84 -13.61 1.64
N GLU A 127 14.59 -14.02 1.85
CA GLU A 127 13.94 -15.08 1.08
C GLU A 127 13.16 -14.52 -0.11
N PHE A 128 13.19 -15.28 -1.20
CA PHE A 128 12.46 -15.04 -2.44
C PHE A 128 11.72 -16.30 -2.85
N GLU A 129 10.51 -16.13 -3.38
CA GLU A 129 9.77 -17.20 -4.03
C GLU A 129 9.64 -16.94 -5.55
N THR A 130 9.73 -18.00 -6.35
CA THR A 130 9.44 -17.92 -7.79
C THR A 130 7.95 -17.62 -8.02
N ILE A 131 7.66 -16.70 -8.93
CA ILE A 131 6.28 -16.23 -9.20
C ILE A 131 5.52 -17.22 -10.07
N GLU A 132 6.23 -17.90 -10.98
CA GLU A 132 5.69 -18.86 -11.94
C GLU A 132 6.63 -20.05 -12.13
N ASP A 133 6.17 -21.06 -12.86
CA ASP A 133 6.99 -22.20 -13.24
C ASP A 133 8.07 -21.75 -14.24
N ALA A 134 9.33 -22.05 -13.95
CA ALA A 134 10.42 -21.87 -14.90
C ALA A 134 10.71 -23.20 -15.60
N THR A 135 10.99 -23.16 -16.89
CA THR A 135 11.43 -24.35 -17.63
C THR A 135 12.85 -24.13 -18.12
N ILE A 136 13.79 -25.00 -17.74
CA ILE A 136 15.09 -25.14 -18.41
C ILE A 136 14.88 -26.11 -19.57
N PRO A 137 14.88 -25.63 -20.84
CA PRO A 137 14.66 -26.52 -21.97
C PRO A 137 15.79 -27.52 -22.12
N ARG A 138 15.49 -28.70 -22.68
CA ARG A 138 16.50 -29.70 -23.04
C ARG A 138 17.64 -29.08 -23.84
N GLY A 139 18.86 -29.47 -23.52
CA GLY A 139 20.07 -28.93 -24.15
C GLY A 139 20.47 -27.51 -23.71
N GLN A 140 19.68 -26.83 -22.88
CA GLN A 140 20.07 -25.59 -22.21
C GLN A 140 20.58 -25.88 -20.80
N LEU A 141 21.35 -24.93 -20.25
CA LEU A 141 21.90 -25.01 -18.90
C LEU A 141 21.19 -24.10 -17.91
N MET A 142 20.41 -23.13 -18.39
CA MET A 142 19.86 -22.07 -17.54
C MET A 142 18.44 -21.68 -17.94
N ALA A 143 17.69 -21.22 -16.94
CA ALA A 143 16.43 -20.52 -17.13
C ALA A 143 16.33 -19.37 -16.13
N ASP A 144 15.71 -18.29 -16.58
CA ASP A 144 15.42 -17.09 -15.80
C ASP A 144 13.93 -17.07 -15.46
N VAL A 145 13.59 -16.73 -14.22
CA VAL A 145 12.21 -16.61 -13.76
C VAL A 145 12.05 -15.43 -12.81
N GLY A 146 10.91 -14.75 -12.87
CA GLY A 146 10.58 -13.69 -11.92
C GLY A 146 10.45 -14.25 -10.50
N ALA A 147 11.00 -13.51 -9.53
CA ALA A 147 10.89 -13.83 -8.13
C ALA A 147 10.48 -12.62 -7.31
N ARG A 148 9.76 -12.88 -6.21
CA ARG A 148 9.26 -11.86 -5.30
C ARG A 148 9.80 -12.13 -3.91
N GLN A 149 10.22 -11.07 -3.24
CA GLN A 149 10.77 -11.13 -1.89
C GLN A 149 9.65 -11.42 -0.88
N GLY A 150 9.87 -12.40 -0.02
CA GLY A 150 9.04 -12.60 1.16
C GLY A 150 8.89 -14.06 1.56
N VAL A 151 8.23 -14.26 2.70
CA VAL A 151 7.94 -15.56 3.27
C VAL A 151 6.44 -15.80 3.27
N ARG A 152 6.01 -16.87 2.60
CA ARG A 152 4.59 -17.21 2.50
C ARG A 152 4.06 -17.71 3.84
N ARG A 153 2.92 -17.18 4.25
CA ARG A 153 2.15 -17.60 5.42
C ARG A 153 0.75 -18.02 5.01
N SER A 154 0.14 -18.85 5.84
CA SER A 154 -1.25 -19.28 5.72
C SER A 154 -1.90 -19.22 7.08
N GLU A 155 -3.08 -18.60 7.15
CA GLU A 155 -3.93 -18.57 8.34
C GLU A 155 -5.29 -19.18 8.00
N GLU A 156 -5.88 -19.89 8.97
CA GLU A 156 -7.21 -20.48 8.85
C GLU A 156 -8.18 -19.88 9.86
N PHE A 157 -9.35 -19.52 9.39
CA PHE A 157 -10.47 -19.04 10.20
C PHE A 157 -11.70 -19.91 9.95
N ILE A 158 -12.66 -19.87 10.87
CA ILE A 158 -13.95 -20.54 10.69
C ILE A 158 -14.99 -19.47 10.38
N SER A 159 -15.72 -19.62 9.29
CA SER A 159 -16.78 -18.69 8.96
C SER A 159 -17.96 -18.80 9.92
N THR A 160 -18.46 -17.66 10.36
CA THR A 160 -19.68 -17.57 11.18
C THR A 160 -20.96 -17.54 10.33
N GLY A 161 -20.86 -17.35 9.01
CA GLY A 161 -22.01 -17.12 8.13
C GLY A 161 -22.68 -15.76 8.32
N GLU A 162 -22.05 -14.83 9.04
CA GLU A 162 -22.58 -13.48 9.25
C GLU A 162 -22.26 -12.53 8.09
N ARG A 163 -23.13 -11.55 7.90
CA ARG A 163 -22.96 -10.47 6.90
C ARG A 163 -21.73 -9.64 7.24
N SER A 164 -20.94 -9.28 6.21
CA SER A 164 -19.77 -8.42 6.36
C SER A 164 -18.79 -8.89 7.44
N GLN A 165 -18.65 -10.21 7.60
CA GLN A 165 -17.71 -10.79 8.56
C GLN A 165 -16.27 -10.36 8.25
N ARG A 166 -15.47 -10.20 9.31
CA ARG A 166 -14.11 -9.67 9.23
C ARG A 166 -13.14 -10.56 9.97
N PHE A 167 -12.01 -10.87 9.34
CA PHE A 167 -10.92 -11.61 9.96
C PHE A 167 -9.66 -10.73 9.97
N ALA A 168 -9.09 -10.51 11.14
CA ALA A 168 -7.81 -9.81 11.26
C ALA A 168 -6.68 -10.82 11.09
N LEU A 169 -5.71 -10.49 10.24
CA LEU A 169 -4.51 -11.29 10.05
C LEU A 169 -3.50 -10.96 11.16
N SER A 170 -2.65 -11.93 11.49
CA SER A 170 -1.65 -11.80 12.54
C SER A 170 -0.46 -10.91 12.12
N SER A 171 -0.16 -10.88 10.83
CA SER A 171 0.95 -10.11 10.27
C SER A 171 0.56 -8.67 9.91
N ILE A 172 1.49 -7.74 10.12
CA ILE A 172 1.36 -6.32 9.77
C ILE A 172 2.27 -5.90 8.60
N VAL A 173 3.08 -6.83 8.09
CA VAL A 173 4.03 -6.61 6.98
C VAL A 173 3.65 -7.43 5.75
N ILE A 174 2.36 -7.38 5.41
CA ILE A 174 1.80 -8.15 4.29
C ILE A 174 2.08 -7.43 2.98
N ALA A 175 2.70 -8.15 2.05
CA ALA A 175 3.04 -7.62 0.74
C ALA A 175 1.78 -7.22 -0.04
N GLN A 176 1.80 -6.02 -0.63
CA GLN A 176 0.74 -5.47 -1.46
C GLN A 176 0.29 -6.48 -2.53
N GLY A 177 -1.03 -6.71 -2.62
CA GLY A 177 -1.63 -7.61 -3.61
C GLY A 177 -1.28 -9.11 -3.46
N SER A 178 -0.66 -9.53 -2.34
CA SER A 178 -0.25 -10.92 -2.13
C SER A 178 -1.34 -11.82 -1.54
N VAL A 179 -2.38 -11.23 -0.94
CA VAL A 179 -3.45 -11.95 -0.25
C VAL A 179 -4.23 -12.83 -1.23
N ARG A 180 -4.43 -14.09 -0.88
CA ARG A 180 -5.26 -15.06 -1.60
C ARG A 180 -6.19 -15.73 -0.59
N VAL A 181 -7.48 -15.80 -0.92
CA VAL A 181 -8.50 -16.36 -0.03
C VAL A 181 -9.18 -17.55 -0.67
N ARG A 182 -9.29 -18.63 0.08
CA ARG A 182 -10.14 -19.79 -0.22
C ARG A 182 -11.15 -20.01 0.90
N VAL A 183 -12.36 -20.40 0.53
CA VAL A 183 -13.38 -20.88 1.47
C VAL A 183 -13.75 -22.29 1.07
N GLY A 184 -13.41 -23.26 1.91
CA GLY A 184 -13.39 -24.68 1.54
C GLY A 184 -12.53 -24.89 0.28
N ASP A 185 -13.16 -25.38 -0.79
CA ASP A 185 -12.50 -25.58 -2.08
C ASP A 185 -12.62 -24.43 -3.08
N SER A 186 -13.36 -23.38 -2.74
CA SER A 186 -13.61 -22.25 -3.63
C SER A 186 -12.59 -21.14 -3.45
N THR A 187 -11.95 -20.72 -4.53
CA THR A 187 -11.16 -19.47 -4.57
C THR A 187 -12.10 -18.26 -4.60
N TRP A 188 -11.71 -17.23 -3.86
CA TRP A 188 -12.36 -15.92 -3.83
C TRP A 188 -11.44 -14.87 -4.46
N GLU A 189 -12.03 -13.86 -5.08
CA GLU A 189 -11.30 -12.79 -5.76
C GLU A 189 -11.31 -11.50 -4.94
N GLU A 190 -10.20 -10.76 -4.96
CA GLU A 190 -10.14 -9.47 -4.26
C GLU A 190 -10.91 -8.42 -5.07
N ALA A 191 -11.92 -7.82 -4.45
CA ALA A 191 -12.66 -6.69 -4.99
C ALA A 191 -12.19 -5.38 -4.34
N ARG A 192 -11.94 -4.37 -5.18
CA ARG A 192 -11.65 -3.01 -4.70
C ARG A 192 -12.87 -2.36 -4.04
N PHE A 193 -14.06 -2.65 -4.52
CA PHE A 193 -15.31 -2.19 -3.90
C PHE A 193 -16.38 -3.26 -4.10
N PHE A 194 -17.20 -3.47 -3.08
CA PHE A 194 -18.33 -4.39 -3.20
C PHE A 194 -19.48 -3.85 -4.06
N ILE A 195 -19.49 -2.56 -4.39
CA ILE A 195 -20.58 -1.94 -5.16
C ILE A 195 -20.80 -2.59 -6.53
N ASP A 196 -19.74 -3.10 -7.15
CA ASP A 196 -19.78 -3.80 -8.44
C ASP A 196 -19.97 -5.32 -8.28
N SER A 197 -20.10 -5.82 -7.04
CA SER A 197 -20.25 -7.24 -6.74
C SER A 197 -21.72 -7.65 -6.73
N ALA A 198 -22.05 -8.75 -7.41
CA ALA A 198 -23.37 -9.37 -7.32
C ALA A 198 -23.53 -10.09 -5.96
N PRO A 199 -24.77 -10.42 -5.54
CA PRO A 199 -25.05 -11.14 -4.29
C PRO A 199 -24.30 -12.47 -4.12
N ASP A 200 -23.98 -13.15 -5.22
CA ASP A 200 -23.30 -14.45 -5.28
C ASP A 200 -21.82 -14.35 -5.70
N SER A 201 -21.32 -13.14 -5.98
CA SER A 201 -19.91 -12.92 -6.30
C SER A 201 -19.02 -13.33 -5.13
N LYS A 202 -18.11 -14.28 -5.36
CA LYS A 202 -17.13 -14.75 -4.38
C LYS A 202 -16.00 -13.72 -4.21
N HIS A 203 -16.34 -12.55 -3.70
CA HIS A 203 -15.42 -11.44 -3.53
C HIS A 203 -15.09 -11.21 -2.06
N PHE A 204 -13.83 -10.85 -1.81
CA PHE A 204 -13.37 -10.34 -0.52
C PHE A 204 -12.70 -8.99 -0.70
N GLN A 205 -12.53 -8.25 0.38
CA GLN A 205 -11.80 -7.00 0.39
C GLN A 205 -10.68 -7.07 1.43
N VAL A 206 -9.52 -6.51 1.09
CA VAL A 206 -8.42 -6.30 2.03
C VAL A 206 -8.42 -4.84 2.47
N GLU A 207 -8.34 -4.60 3.78
CA GLU A 207 -8.14 -3.27 4.36
C GLU A 207 -7.12 -3.30 5.48
N ALA A 208 -6.15 -2.38 5.45
CA ALA A 208 -5.27 -2.10 6.58
C ALA A 208 -5.73 -0.84 7.32
N ASP A 209 -5.61 -0.84 8.64
CA ASP A 209 -5.89 0.32 9.49
C ASP A 209 -4.63 1.18 9.76
N GLY A 210 -4.78 2.24 10.54
CA GLY A 210 -3.68 3.15 10.87
C GLY A 210 -2.55 2.52 11.71
N LEU A 211 -2.76 1.30 12.22
CA LEU A 211 -1.77 0.49 12.94
C LEU A 211 -1.25 -0.69 12.10
N ASP A 212 -1.56 -0.69 10.79
CA ASP A 212 -1.23 -1.73 9.81
C ASP A 212 -1.88 -3.10 10.08
N VAL A 213 -2.91 -3.16 10.93
CA VAL A 213 -3.66 -4.40 11.11
C VAL A 213 -4.49 -4.64 9.87
N THR A 214 -4.15 -5.70 9.13
CA THR A 214 -4.84 -6.08 7.90
C THR A 214 -6.06 -6.94 8.22
N ARG A 215 -7.19 -6.61 7.59
CA ARG A 215 -8.45 -7.32 7.72
C ARG A 215 -8.97 -7.80 6.37
N ILE A 216 -9.40 -9.05 6.33
CA ILE A 216 -10.21 -9.61 5.26
C ILE A 216 -11.68 -9.35 5.58
N ILE A 217 -12.40 -8.77 4.64
CA ILE A 217 -13.81 -8.42 4.77
C ILE A 217 -14.57 -9.15 3.66
N PHE A 218 -15.70 -9.76 3.99
CA PHE A 218 -16.59 -10.40 3.02
C PHE A 218 -17.84 -9.57 2.74
N GLY A 219 -18.61 -9.97 1.72
CA GLY A 219 -19.86 -9.31 1.35
C GLY A 219 -20.98 -9.48 2.39
N ASP A 220 -22.11 -8.84 2.13
CA ASP A 220 -23.29 -8.84 2.99
C ASP A 220 -24.47 -9.67 2.43
N GLY A 221 -24.24 -10.37 1.32
CA GLY A 221 -25.25 -11.13 0.57
C GLY A 221 -26.11 -10.28 -0.37
N ILE A 222 -25.84 -8.98 -0.47
CA ILE A 222 -26.41 -8.07 -1.47
C ILE A 222 -25.27 -7.62 -2.41
N HIS A 223 -24.14 -7.25 -1.82
CA HIS A 223 -22.92 -6.80 -2.49
C HIS A 223 -21.78 -7.77 -2.12
N GLY A 224 -21.71 -8.88 -2.85
CA GLY A 224 -20.78 -9.98 -2.58
C GLY A 224 -21.38 -11.07 -1.68
N ALA A 225 -20.92 -12.30 -1.90
CA ALA A 225 -21.35 -13.49 -1.20
C ALA A 225 -20.90 -13.50 0.26
N ILE A 226 -21.68 -14.20 1.10
CA ILE A 226 -21.32 -14.51 2.49
C ILE A 226 -20.73 -15.93 2.51
N PRO A 227 -19.52 -16.13 3.04
CA PRO A 227 -18.97 -17.45 3.28
C PRO A 227 -19.94 -18.30 4.14
N PRO A 228 -20.22 -19.57 3.78
CA PRO A 228 -21.15 -20.41 4.54
C PRO A 228 -20.65 -20.67 5.97
N ALA A 229 -21.57 -20.70 6.94
CA ALA A 229 -21.22 -20.98 8.33
C ALA A 229 -20.56 -22.35 8.49
N GLY A 230 -19.47 -22.40 9.26
CA GLY A 230 -18.69 -23.62 9.52
C GLY A 230 -17.65 -23.98 8.45
N GLU A 231 -17.63 -23.29 7.31
CA GLU A 231 -16.57 -23.46 6.30
C GLU A 231 -15.24 -22.87 6.77
N ILE A 232 -14.15 -23.50 6.36
CA ILE A 232 -12.79 -23.02 6.63
C ILE A 232 -12.44 -21.93 5.63
N VAL A 233 -12.05 -20.77 6.14
CA VAL A 233 -11.50 -19.65 5.37
C VAL A 233 -9.98 -19.71 5.48
N THR A 234 -9.31 -20.14 4.42
CA THR A 234 -7.85 -20.17 4.33
C THR A 234 -7.36 -18.90 3.64
N VAL A 235 -6.47 -18.16 4.31
CA VAL A 235 -5.87 -16.93 3.79
C VAL A 235 -4.37 -17.15 3.64
N GLU A 236 -3.88 -17.17 2.40
CA GLU A 236 -2.45 -17.15 2.10
C GLU A 236 -2.00 -15.72 1.81
N TYR A 237 -0.83 -15.33 2.29
CA TYR A 237 -0.23 -14.04 2.00
C TYR A 237 1.30 -14.10 2.09
N LEU A 238 1.98 -13.07 1.61
CA LEU A 238 3.44 -12.97 1.63
C LEU A 238 3.86 -11.94 2.68
N GLU A 239 4.69 -12.33 3.64
CA GLU A 239 5.36 -11.40 4.56
C GLU A 239 6.60 -10.82 3.89
N THR A 240 6.65 -9.50 3.73
CA THR A 240 7.76 -8.82 3.06
C THR A 240 8.61 -8.03 4.04
N LEU A 241 9.87 -7.80 3.67
CA LEU A 241 10.80 -6.91 4.34
C LEU A 241 10.70 -5.46 3.83
N GLY A 242 9.78 -5.16 2.90
CA GLY A 242 9.62 -3.82 2.35
C GLY A 242 10.89 -3.32 1.68
N SER A 243 11.40 -2.17 2.12
CA SER A 243 12.63 -1.59 1.54
C SER A 243 13.87 -2.45 1.75
N GLU A 244 13.93 -3.23 2.84
CA GLU A 244 15.05 -4.13 3.16
C GLU A 244 15.08 -5.38 2.25
N GLY A 245 14.04 -5.58 1.43
CA GLY A 245 14.03 -6.60 0.37
C GLY A 245 14.85 -6.22 -0.87
N ASN A 246 15.31 -4.97 -0.97
CA ASN A 246 16.12 -4.49 -2.08
C ASN A 246 17.60 -4.85 -1.87
N ILE A 247 18.08 -5.84 -2.63
CA ILE A 247 19.43 -6.38 -2.49
C ILE A 247 20.19 -6.31 -3.81
N GLY A 248 21.52 -6.26 -3.73
CA GLY A 248 22.40 -6.28 -4.89
C GLY A 248 22.27 -7.54 -5.75
N ARG A 249 22.82 -7.48 -6.97
CA ARG A 249 22.92 -8.65 -7.86
C ARG A 249 23.84 -9.72 -7.25
N GLU A 250 23.61 -10.97 -7.65
CA GLU A 250 24.44 -12.14 -7.33
C GLU A 250 24.52 -12.48 -5.82
N LEU A 251 23.58 -11.99 -5.02
CA LEU A 251 23.51 -12.26 -3.57
C LEU A 251 22.60 -13.45 -3.22
N VAL A 252 21.57 -13.73 -4.04
CA VAL A 252 20.75 -14.94 -3.89
C VAL A 252 21.57 -16.12 -4.39
N THR A 253 21.90 -17.07 -3.51
CA THR A 253 22.87 -18.14 -3.84
C THR A 253 22.43 -19.54 -3.40
N GLU A 254 21.37 -19.65 -2.59
CA GLU A 254 20.91 -20.92 -2.05
C GLU A 254 19.46 -21.21 -2.45
N ILE A 255 19.21 -22.45 -2.88
CA ILE A 255 17.87 -22.97 -3.13
C ILE A 255 17.43 -23.73 -1.88
N VAL A 256 16.40 -23.23 -1.21
CA VAL A 256 15.85 -23.84 0.02
C VAL A 256 14.88 -24.97 -0.35
N SER A 257 14.00 -24.74 -1.33
CA SER A 257 13.05 -25.76 -1.80
C SER A 257 13.77 -26.80 -2.68
N PRO A 258 13.83 -28.09 -2.31
CA PRO A 258 14.45 -29.10 -3.16
C PRO A 258 13.66 -29.30 -4.45
N ILE A 259 14.34 -29.25 -5.59
CA ILE A 259 13.75 -29.48 -6.91
C ILE A 259 14.06 -30.92 -7.33
N TYR A 260 13.03 -31.62 -7.79
CA TYR A 260 13.12 -33.02 -8.20
C TYR A 260 12.78 -33.17 -9.67
N HIS A 261 13.49 -34.07 -10.34
CA HIS A 261 13.15 -34.55 -11.67
C HIS A 261 13.22 -36.08 -11.67
N SER A 262 12.15 -36.72 -12.14
CA SER A 262 12.04 -38.19 -12.17
C SER A 262 12.36 -38.87 -10.81
N GLY A 263 11.94 -38.24 -9.71
CA GLY A 263 12.17 -38.74 -8.34
C GLY A 263 13.59 -38.51 -7.78
N THR A 264 14.50 -37.91 -8.56
CA THR A 264 15.86 -37.59 -8.13
C THR A 264 15.99 -36.10 -7.86
N ARG A 265 16.62 -35.73 -6.73
CA ARG A 265 16.92 -34.32 -6.42
C ARG A 265 17.95 -33.79 -7.41
N LEU A 266 17.66 -32.66 -8.03
CA LEU A 266 18.59 -31.98 -8.92
C LEU A 266 19.61 -31.16 -8.13
N ASP A 267 20.85 -31.16 -8.61
CA ASP A 267 21.89 -30.24 -8.17
C ASP A 267 21.85 -29.01 -9.09
N LEU A 268 21.31 -27.92 -8.56
CA LEU A 268 21.09 -26.66 -9.26
C LEU A 268 21.75 -25.55 -8.46
N SER A 269 22.33 -24.57 -9.15
CA SER A 269 22.69 -23.29 -8.54
C SER A 269 21.67 -22.21 -8.91
N VAL A 270 21.56 -21.19 -8.07
CA VAL A 270 20.71 -20.03 -8.31
C VAL A 270 21.54 -18.76 -8.16
N THR A 271 21.28 -17.77 -9.00
CA THR A 271 21.78 -16.39 -8.85
C THR A 271 20.68 -15.39 -9.19
N ASN A 272 20.74 -14.17 -8.64
CA ASN A 272 19.94 -13.06 -9.15
C ASN A 272 20.80 -12.16 -10.06
N PRO A 273 20.72 -12.29 -11.40
CA PRO A 273 21.61 -11.55 -12.31
C PRO A 273 21.39 -10.04 -12.29
N ILE A 274 20.23 -9.59 -11.82
CA ILE A 274 19.91 -8.18 -11.58
C ILE A 274 19.63 -7.97 -10.09
N ALA A 275 19.77 -6.72 -9.63
CA ALA A 275 19.37 -6.37 -8.28
C ALA A 275 17.88 -6.64 -8.03
N SER A 276 17.53 -6.86 -6.77
CA SER A 276 16.14 -6.85 -6.32
C SER A 276 15.73 -5.42 -6.06
N THR A 277 14.65 -4.96 -6.71
CA THR A 277 14.19 -3.58 -6.67
C THR A 277 12.66 -3.50 -6.55
N GLY A 278 12.13 -2.32 -6.23
CA GLY A 278 10.69 -2.06 -6.09
C GLY A 278 10.13 -2.42 -4.72
N GLY A 279 10.97 -2.90 -3.79
CA GLY A 279 10.56 -3.11 -2.41
C GLY A 279 10.41 -1.78 -1.70
N SER A 280 9.30 -1.58 -1.00
CA SER A 280 9.05 -0.37 -0.23
C SER A 280 8.31 -0.71 1.06
N ASP A 281 8.52 0.11 2.08
CA ASP A 281 7.66 0.06 3.26
C ASP A 281 6.24 0.54 2.91
N ARG A 282 5.36 0.51 3.90
CA ARG A 282 4.02 1.10 3.78
C ARG A 282 4.10 2.56 3.32
N GLU A 283 3.11 3.00 2.56
CA GLU A 283 3.09 4.35 2.03
C GLU A 283 3.14 5.42 3.14
N THR A 284 3.95 6.46 2.94
CA THR A 284 4.04 7.58 3.86
C THR A 284 2.83 8.52 3.75
N LEU A 285 2.50 9.23 4.83
CA LEU A 285 1.39 10.20 4.80
C LEU A 285 1.66 11.36 3.84
N ASP A 286 2.91 11.80 3.72
CA ASP A 286 3.28 12.90 2.85
C ASP A 286 3.13 12.52 1.38
N HIS A 287 3.49 11.28 1.02
CA HIS A 287 3.22 10.73 -0.31
C HIS A 287 1.71 10.67 -0.58
N ALA A 288 0.93 10.05 0.32
CA ALA A 288 -0.52 9.90 0.15
C ALA A 288 -1.25 11.24 -0.02
N LYS A 289 -0.81 12.29 0.67
CA LYS A 289 -1.38 13.65 0.55
C LYS A 289 -1.13 14.28 -0.81
N LEU A 290 -0.05 13.92 -1.50
CA LEU A 290 0.26 14.40 -2.84
C LEU A 290 -0.37 13.50 -3.91
N GLN A 291 -0.32 12.19 -3.70
CA GLN A 291 -0.71 11.20 -4.68
C GLN A 291 -2.23 11.05 -4.79
N ALA A 292 -2.97 11.04 -3.68
CA ALA A 292 -4.41 10.85 -3.71
C ALA A 292 -5.17 11.93 -4.53
N PRO A 293 -4.84 13.24 -4.40
CA PRO A 293 -5.41 14.26 -5.29
C PRO A 293 -4.97 14.11 -6.76
N ALA A 294 -3.75 13.66 -7.02
CA ALA A 294 -3.23 13.49 -8.38
C ALA A 294 -3.98 12.38 -9.13
N GLU A 295 -4.26 11.25 -8.48
CA GLU A 295 -5.03 10.15 -9.06
C GLU A 295 -6.52 10.44 -9.16
N LEU A 296 -7.08 11.19 -8.21
CA LEU A 296 -8.45 11.68 -8.34
C LEU A 296 -8.60 12.58 -9.56
N ARG A 297 -7.60 13.43 -9.83
CA ARG A 297 -7.58 14.31 -11.01
C ARG A 297 -7.54 13.53 -12.32
N SER A 298 -6.86 12.38 -12.36
CA SER A 298 -6.84 11.49 -13.53
C SER A 298 -8.11 10.65 -13.69
N LEU A 299 -9.00 10.65 -12.68
CA LEU A 299 -10.18 9.78 -12.62
C LEU A 299 -9.83 8.31 -12.84
N TRP A 300 -8.63 7.91 -12.41
CA TRP A 300 -8.10 6.55 -12.58
C TRP A 300 -7.96 6.11 -14.06
N LYS A 301 -7.82 7.06 -14.99
CA LYS A 301 -7.67 6.82 -16.43
C LYS A 301 -6.45 7.56 -16.98
N ALA A 302 -5.71 6.92 -17.89
CA ALA A 302 -4.52 7.49 -18.48
C ALA A 302 -4.87 8.18 -19.80
N VAL A 303 -4.98 9.52 -19.77
CA VAL A 303 -5.35 10.33 -20.95
C VAL A 303 -4.28 11.38 -21.24
N THR A 304 -3.96 12.21 -20.26
CA THR A 304 -2.91 13.24 -20.38
C THR A 304 -1.58 12.72 -19.88
N LYS A 305 -0.47 13.37 -20.27
CA LYS A 305 0.88 13.06 -19.77
C LYS A 305 0.97 13.03 -18.24
N ASP A 306 0.28 13.97 -17.59
CA ASP A 306 0.20 14.05 -16.13
C ASP A 306 -0.57 12.87 -15.52
N ASP A 307 -1.60 12.37 -16.21
CA ASP A 307 -2.37 11.20 -15.76
C ASP A 307 -1.54 9.93 -15.82
N TYR A 308 -0.81 9.73 -16.92
CA TYR A 308 0.15 8.62 -17.05
C TYR A 308 1.20 8.67 -15.95
N LYS A 309 1.73 9.86 -15.66
CA LYS A 309 2.73 10.03 -14.61
C LYS A 309 2.13 9.73 -13.23
N ALA A 310 0.98 10.31 -12.90
CA ALA A 310 0.31 10.08 -11.63
C ALA A 310 0.02 8.59 -11.42
N LEU A 311 -0.58 7.92 -12.40
CA LEU A 311 -0.88 6.48 -12.32
C LEU A 311 0.37 5.61 -12.19
N ALA A 312 1.48 6.00 -12.83
CA ALA A 312 2.73 5.27 -12.69
C ALA A 312 3.39 5.48 -11.32
N GLU A 313 3.41 6.70 -10.79
CA GLU A 313 3.98 7.01 -9.46
C GLU A 313 3.09 6.50 -8.31
N GLY A 314 1.80 6.25 -8.56
CA GLY A 314 0.92 5.57 -7.59
C GLY A 314 0.89 4.06 -7.75
N PHE A 315 1.68 3.49 -8.67
CA PHE A 315 1.79 2.05 -8.78
C PHE A 315 2.78 1.53 -7.71
N PRO A 316 2.41 0.52 -6.91
CA PRO A 316 3.27 -0.01 -5.85
C PRO A 316 4.67 -0.40 -6.36
N GLY A 317 5.70 0.11 -5.69
CA GLY A 317 7.12 -0.16 -6.01
C GLY A 317 7.73 0.75 -7.09
N VAL A 318 6.99 1.75 -7.57
CA VAL A 318 7.52 2.80 -8.45
C VAL A 318 7.76 4.08 -7.65
N ALA A 319 9.03 4.44 -7.49
CA ALA A 319 9.41 5.68 -6.79
C ALA A 319 9.20 6.93 -7.64
N LYS A 320 9.36 6.82 -8.97
CA LYS A 320 9.29 7.97 -9.88
C LYS A 320 9.01 7.58 -11.31
N ALA A 321 8.24 8.39 -12.02
CA ALA A 321 8.01 8.22 -13.45
C ALA A 321 8.31 9.49 -14.25
N GLN A 322 8.82 9.30 -15.47
CA GLN A 322 8.96 10.34 -16.47
C GLN A 322 8.22 9.89 -17.72
N VAL A 323 7.29 10.72 -18.19
CA VAL A 323 6.48 10.46 -19.38
C VAL A 323 6.87 11.44 -20.48
N LEU A 324 6.97 10.94 -21.71
CA LEU A 324 7.27 11.70 -22.91
C LEU A 324 6.28 11.33 -24.01
N ASP A 325 5.78 12.33 -24.73
CA ASP A 325 4.91 12.15 -25.89
C ASP A 325 5.49 12.81 -27.15
N ALA A 326 4.72 12.81 -28.24
CA ALA A 326 5.10 13.43 -29.51
C ALA A 326 5.37 14.94 -29.43
N ASN A 327 4.87 15.64 -28.41
CA ASN A 327 5.15 17.07 -28.18
C ASN A 327 6.52 17.28 -27.51
N ASP A 328 6.99 16.31 -26.73
CA ASP A 328 8.30 16.37 -26.07
C ASP A 328 9.45 15.94 -27.01
N CYS A 329 9.18 15.00 -27.92
CA CYS A 329 10.20 14.45 -28.82
C CYS A 329 9.61 14.09 -30.18
N SER A 330 10.15 14.69 -31.24
CA SER A 330 9.68 14.47 -32.63
C SER A 330 9.85 13.04 -33.14
N ASN A 331 10.67 12.21 -32.47
CA ASN A 331 10.84 10.80 -32.82
C ASN A 331 9.76 9.90 -32.24
N ILE A 332 8.92 10.42 -31.33
CA ILE A 332 7.77 9.69 -30.78
C ILE A 332 6.59 9.89 -31.74
N ARG A 333 5.98 8.79 -32.17
CA ARG A 333 4.83 8.87 -33.10
C ARG A 333 3.59 9.36 -32.37
N TYR A 334 2.66 9.95 -33.12
CA TYR A 334 1.31 10.17 -32.60
C TYR A 334 0.72 8.85 -32.11
N TYR A 335 -0.07 8.94 -31.03
CA TYR A 335 -0.65 7.80 -30.33
C TYR A 335 0.36 6.87 -29.64
N GLN A 336 1.62 7.30 -29.47
CA GLN A 336 2.59 6.62 -28.61
C GLN A 336 2.93 7.48 -27.39
N VAL A 337 3.01 6.82 -26.23
CA VAL A 337 3.49 7.39 -24.98
C VAL A 337 4.69 6.59 -24.51
N ASN A 338 5.82 7.27 -24.33
CA ASN A 338 7.04 6.67 -23.82
C ASN A 338 7.18 7.03 -22.34
N MET A 339 7.40 6.03 -21.50
CA MET A 339 7.52 6.22 -20.06
C MET A 339 8.78 5.53 -19.55
N ALA A 340 9.55 6.22 -18.71
CA ALA A 340 10.65 5.64 -17.95
C ALA A 340 10.27 5.64 -16.46
N VAL A 341 10.49 4.52 -15.78
CA VAL A 341 10.15 4.36 -14.36
C VAL A 341 11.38 3.96 -13.56
N ALA A 342 11.54 4.62 -12.41
CA ALA A 342 12.53 4.28 -11.41
C ALA A 342 11.81 3.50 -10.28
N PRO A 343 12.28 2.30 -9.93
CA PRO A 343 11.70 1.55 -8.84
C PRO A 343 12.07 2.16 -7.49
N ASP A 344 11.30 1.84 -6.45
CA ASP A 344 11.76 1.96 -5.07
C ASP A 344 13.04 1.14 -4.84
N GLY A 345 13.91 1.61 -3.96
CA GLY A 345 15.27 1.08 -3.81
C GLY A 345 16.25 1.52 -4.91
N GLY A 346 15.77 2.15 -5.98
CA GLY A 346 16.58 2.69 -7.07
C GLY A 346 17.14 1.64 -8.03
N GLY A 347 17.95 2.07 -8.99
CA GLY A 347 18.48 1.19 -10.04
C GLY A 347 17.48 0.89 -11.14
N LEU A 348 17.64 -0.24 -11.83
CA LEU A 348 16.74 -0.62 -12.92
C LEU A 348 15.50 -1.33 -12.37
N PRO A 349 14.29 -1.04 -12.89
CA PRO A 349 13.10 -1.79 -12.53
C PRO A 349 13.21 -3.24 -13.04
N SER A 350 12.82 -4.20 -12.21
CA SER A 350 12.79 -5.61 -12.61
C SER A 350 11.80 -5.82 -13.78
N PRO A 351 12.00 -6.84 -14.63
CA PRO A 351 11.02 -7.17 -15.67
C PRO A 351 9.63 -7.48 -15.12
N THR A 352 9.55 -8.09 -13.93
CA THR A 352 8.29 -8.33 -13.22
C THR A 352 7.56 -7.02 -12.94
N LEU A 353 8.24 -6.06 -12.31
CA LEU A 353 7.66 -4.75 -12.00
C LEU A 353 7.19 -4.03 -13.27
N LYS A 354 7.99 -4.07 -14.34
CA LYS A 354 7.59 -3.48 -15.63
C LYS A 354 6.34 -4.14 -16.22
N SER A 355 6.25 -5.47 -16.15
CA SER A 355 5.11 -6.22 -16.69
C SER A 355 3.83 -5.91 -15.93
N GLU A 356 3.88 -5.91 -14.60
CA GLU A 356 2.73 -5.60 -13.75
C GLU A 356 2.26 -4.14 -13.93
N LEU A 357 3.21 -3.19 -14.00
CA LEU A 357 2.90 -1.80 -14.32
C LEU A 357 2.29 -1.65 -15.73
N ALA A 358 2.82 -2.36 -16.72
CA ALA A 358 2.31 -2.32 -18.08
C ALA A 358 0.83 -2.77 -18.13
N GLU A 359 0.49 -3.87 -17.46
CA GLU A 359 -0.88 -4.37 -17.36
C GLU A 359 -1.79 -3.38 -16.62
N PHE A 360 -1.29 -2.78 -15.55
CA PHE A 360 -2.01 -1.75 -14.80
C PHE A 360 -2.35 -0.52 -15.65
N ILE A 361 -1.42 -0.05 -16.48
CA ILE A 361 -1.63 1.07 -17.39
C ILE A 361 -2.50 0.66 -18.59
N GLU A 362 -2.32 -0.55 -19.12
CA GLU A 362 -3.08 -1.08 -20.27
C GLU A 362 -4.60 -1.07 -19.98
N SER A 363 -5.00 -1.50 -18.78
CA SER A 363 -6.41 -1.49 -18.34
C SER A 363 -7.00 -0.08 -18.13
N ARG A 364 -6.19 0.97 -18.17
CA ARG A 364 -6.59 2.37 -17.85
C ARG A 364 -6.39 3.35 -19.00
N LYS A 365 -5.60 3.01 -20.01
CA LYS A 365 -5.34 3.88 -21.14
C LYS A 365 -6.49 3.92 -22.14
N VAL A 366 -6.42 4.91 -23.02
CA VAL A 366 -7.24 4.94 -24.23
C VAL A 366 -6.79 3.83 -25.18
N ILE A 367 -7.75 3.06 -25.72
CA ILE A 367 -7.50 1.84 -26.50
C ILE A 367 -6.55 2.03 -27.69
N THR A 368 -6.55 3.20 -28.31
CA THR A 368 -5.73 3.51 -29.50
C THR A 368 -4.28 3.90 -29.18
N ILE A 369 -3.94 4.08 -27.90
CA ILE A 369 -2.60 4.50 -27.49
C ILE A 369 -1.72 3.29 -27.25
N GLU A 370 -0.49 3.33 -27.73
CA GLU A 370 0.57 2.38 -27.41
C GLU A 370 1.49 2.98 -26.34
N VAL A 371 1.80 2.21 -25.30
CA VAL A 371 2.65 2.64 -24.19
C VAL A 371 3.94 1.83 -24.20
N ASN A 372 5.07 2.53 -24.23
CA ASN A 372 6.40 1.92 -24.21
C ASN A 372 7.11 2.23 -22.90
N LEU A 373 7.46 1.19 -22.14
CA LEU A 373 8.23 1.32 -20.90
C LEU A 373 9.74 1.17 -21.17
N PHE A 374 10.52 2.16 -20.75
CA PHE A 374 11.97 2.22 -20.90
C PHE A 374 12.69 2.12 -19.57
N ASP A 375 13.94 1.64 -19.64
CA ASP A 375 14.86 1.72 -18.52
C ASP A 375 15.29 3.18 -18.25
N PRO A 376 15.31 3.62 -16.97
CA PRO A 376 15.79 4.94 -16.62
C PRO A 376 17.32 5.01 -16.78
N SER A 377 17.81 6.18 -17.22
CA SER A 377 19.23 6.53 -17.18
C SER A 377 19.43 7.58 -16.09
N TYR A 378 20.13 7.20 -15.02
CA TYR A 378 20.44 8.09 -13.91
C TYR A 378 21.60 9.02 -14.28
N ARG A 379 21.39 10.31 -14.07
CA ARG A 379 22.48 11.30 -14.15
C ARG A 379 23.09 11.45 -12.75
N PRO A 380 24.40 11.23 -12.60
CA PRO A 380 25.09 11.33 -11.32
C PRO A 380 25.16 12.77 -10.79
#